data_AF-A0A7C5ZK80-F1
#
_entry.id   AF-A0A7C5ZK80-F1
#
_cell.length_a   1.000
_cell.length_b   1.000
_cell.length_c   1.000
_cell.angle_alpha   90.00
_cell.angle_beta   90.00
_cell.angle_gamma   90.00
#
_symmetry.space_group_name_H-M   'P 1'
#
loop_
_entity.id
_entity.type
_entity.pdbx_description
1 polymer ?
#
loop_
_entity_poly.entity_id
_entity_poly.type
_entity_poly.pdbx_seq_one_letter_code
_entity_poly.pdbx_strand_id
1 'polypeptide(L)'
;MTAPTVEPSAKPRANETWEDWRGAAQSVPLGQGRWPARKWFARLDSAVSVAFAAGLLVLWELACGVFQVPAWLLPAPSGIAVALVGSSSLLLQHGLVTAQEVILGMVASVALGIGFGVAISRSRTV
;
A
#
# COMPACT_ATOMS: atom_id res chain seq x y z
N MET A 1 51.00 -9.38 -29.91
CA MET A 1 49.75 -8.59 -29.91
C MET A 1 48.78 -9.24 -28.94
N THR A 2 48.89 -8.87 -27.66
CA THR A 2 48.07 -9.41 -26.57
C THR A 2 46.97 -8.41 -26.24
N ALA A 3 45.72 -8.87 -26.20
CA ALA A 3 44.56 -8.08 -25.83
C ALA A 3 44.73 -7.49 -24.41
N PRO A 4 44.16 -6.29 -24.11
CA PRO A 4 44.20 -5.75 -22.77
C PRO A 4 43.34 -6.61 -21.84
N THR A 5 43.98 -7.22 -20.84
CA THR A 5 43.34 -7.90 -19.72
C THR A 5 42.56 -6.89 -18.90
N VAL A 6 41.24 -6.89 -19.02
CA VAL A 6 40.35 -6.15 -18.11
C VAL A 6 40.36 -6.88 -16.77
N GLU A 7 41.02 -6.31 -15.78
CA GLU A 7 41.09 -6.79 -14.40
C GLU A 7 39.69 -6.65 -13.73
N PRO A 8 39.00 -7.73 -13.34
CA PRO A 8 37.61 -7.67 -12.89
C PRO A 8 37.46 -7.42 -11.38
N SER A 9 38.23 -6.47 -10.81
CA SER A 9 38.12 -6.17 -9.37
C SER A 9 38.56 -4.77 -8.93
N ALA A 10 38.62 -3.79 -9.84
CA ALA A 10 38.71 -2.40 -9.41
C ALA A 10 37.32 -1.94 -8.95
N LYS A 11 37.02 -2.05 -7.65
CA LYS A 11 35.87 -1.39 -7.04
C LYS A 11 36.00 0.10 -7.40
N PRO A 12 35.10 0.66 -8.22
CA PRO A 12 35.29 2.02 -8.71
C PRO A 12 35.15 2.98 -7.53
N ARG A 13 36.04 3.98 -7.47
CA ARG A 13 36.03 4.98 -6.40
C ARG A 13 34.66 5.66 -6.40
N ALA A 14 34.07 5.80 -5.22
CA ALA A 14 32.67 6.22 -5.03
C ALA A 14 32.33 7.60 -5.63
N ASN A 15 33.32 8.37 -6.10
CA ASN A 15 33.15 9.65 -6.76
C ASN A 15 33.21 9.59 -8.31
N GLU A 16 33.73 8.52 -8.90
CA GLU A 16 33.86 8.40 -10.37
C GLU A 16 32.61 7.76 -11.00
N THR A 17 31.98 6.81 -10.31
CA THR A 17 30.83 6.07 -10.87
C THR A 17 29.60 6.92 -11.16
N TRP A 18 29.18 7.75 -10.21
CA TRP A 18 27.85 8.37 -10.27
C TRP A 18 27.74 9.45 -11.35
N GLU A 19 28.85 10.04 -11.80
CA GLU A 19 28.87 11.03 -12.87
C GLU A 19 28.83 10.35 -14.25
N ASP A 20 29.56 9.24 -14.40
CA ASP A 20 29.59 8.43 -15.61
C ASP A 20 28.23 7.80 -15.92
N TRP A 21 27.55 7.24 -14.90
CA TRP A 21 26.21 6.69 -15.07
C TRP A 21 25.16 7.75 -15.41
N ARG A 22 25.33 9.01 -14.98
CA ARG A 22 24.41 10.12 -15.33
C ARG A 22 24.52 10.51 -16.80
N GLY A 23 25.74 10.57 -17.35
CA GLY A 23 25.95 10.80 -18.78
C GLY A 23 25.43 9.65 -19.64
N ALA A 24 25.68 8.41 -19.21
CA ALA A 24 25.16 7.21 -19.89
C ALA A 24 23.61 7.15 -19.86
N ALA A 25 22.97 7.48 -18.73
CA ALA A 25 21.52 7.50 -18.62
C ALA A 25 20.85 8.60 -19.47
N GLN A 26 21.50 9.75 -19.65
CA GLN A 26 21.02 10.82 -20.53
C GLN A 26 21.17 10.48 -22.02
N SER A 27 22.13 9.63 -22.37
CA SER A 27 22.33 9.16 -23.74
C SER A 27 21.35 8.08 -24.17
N VAL A 28 20.55 7.53 -23.25
CA VAL A 28 19.45 6.63 -23.59
C VAL A 28 18.46 7.46 -24.39
N PRO A 29 18.29 7.22 -25.71
CA PRO A 29 17.19 7.82 -26.42
C PRO A 29 15.96 7.22 -25.75
N LEU A 30 15.27 8.03 -24.95
CA LEU A 30 13.91 7.74 -24.54
C LEU A 30 13.11 7.78 -25.84
N GLY A 31 13.22 6.70 -26.61
CA GLY A 31 12.33 6.36 -27.68
C GLY A 31 10.97 6.51 -27.05
N GLN A 32 10.29 7.57 -27.46
CA GLN A 32 9.00 7.99 -26.95
C GLN A 32 7.99 6.97 -27.46
N GLY A 33 8.15 5.72 -27.01
CA GLY A 33 7.27 4.61 -27.23
C GLY A 33 5.98 5.06 -26.59
N ARG A 34 5.06 5.54 -27.41
CA ARG A 34 3.69 5.77 -27.03
C ARG A 34 3.15 4.39 -26.69
N TRP A 35 3.31 3.91 -25.45
CA TRP A 35 2.79 2.63 -24.98
C TRP A 35 1.27 2.62 -25.23
N PRO A 36 0.76 2.05 -26.34
CA PRO A 36 -0.63 2.18 -26.72
C PRO A 36 -1.36 0.95 -26.20
N ALA A 37 -1.26 0.70 -24.90
CA ALA A 37 -1.88 -0.48 -24.27
C ALA A 37 -2.59 -0.16 -22.96
N ARG A 38 -2.53 1.07 -22.44
CA ARG A 38 -3.14 1.41 -21.15
C ARG A 38 -4.67 1.46 -21.17
N LYS A 39 -5.29 1.67 -22.34
CA LYS A 39 -6.75 1.89 -22.43
C LYS A 39 -7.58 0.60 -22.47
N TRP A 40 -7.04 -0.49 -22.99
CA TRP A 40 -7.75 -1.77 -23.13
C TRP A 40 -7.89 -2.50 -21.78
N PHE A 41 -6.91 -2.36 -20.90
CA PHE A 41 -6.98 -2.90 -19.54
C PHE A 41 -8.02 -2.16 -18.67
N ALA A 42 -8.12 -0.83 -18.77
CA ALA A 42 -8.91 -0.04 -17.82
C ALA A 42 -10.45 -0.29 -17.82
N ARG A 43 -11.02 -0.95 -18.84
CA ARG A 43 -12.48 -1.23 -18.90
C ARG A 43 -12.81 -2.71 -18.67
N LEU A 44 -11.93 -3.64 -19.05
CA LEU A 44 -12.11 -5.07 -18.79
C LEU A 44 -11.68 -5.45 -17.35
N ASP A 45 -10.76 -4.69 -16.75
CA ASP A 45 -10.18 -4.97 -15.44
C ASP A 45 -11.17 -4.73 -14.27
N SER A 46 -12.01 -3.70 -14.35
CA SER A 46 -13.00 -3.42 -13.29
C SER A 46 -14.12 -4.45 -13.24
N ALA A 47 -14.61 -4.90 -14.41
CA ALA A 47 -15.69 -5.89 -14.47
C ALA A 47 -15.23 -7.27 -13.96
N VAL A 48 -13.99 -7.67 -14.31
CA VAL A 48 -13.37 -8.89 -13.79
C VAL A 48 -13.15 -8.79 -12.28
N SER A 49 -12.66 -7.65 -11.79
CA SER A 49 -12.44 -7.41 -10.36
C SER A 49 -13.75 -7.46 -9.56
N VAL A 50 -14.83 -6.85 -10.08
CA VAL A 50 -16.16 -6.88 -9.46
C VAL A 50 -16.77 -8.28 -9.50
N ALA A 51 -16.66 -8.98 -10.62
CA ALA A 51 -17.14 -10.36 -10.75
C ALA A 51 -16.39 -11.32 -9.82
N PHE A 52 -15.08 -11.14 -9.68
CA PHE A 52 -14.27 -11.90 -8.74
C PHE A 52 -14.67 -11.62 -7.29
N ALA A 53 -14.83 -10.35 -6.92
CA ALA A 53 -15.29 -9.98 -5.58
C ALA A 53 -16.68 -10.55 -5.28
N ALA A 54 -17.63 -10.46 -6.23
CA ALA A 54 -18.96 -11.05 -6.10
C ALA A 54 -18.90 -12.58 -5.97
N GLY A 55 -18.10 -13.25 -6.80
CA GLY A 55 -17.89 -14.70 -6.72
C GLY A 55 -17.27 -15.13 -5.39
N LEU A 56 -16.32 -14.35 -4.87
CA LEU A 56 -15.71 -14.57 -3.57
C LEU A 56 -16.73 -14.42 -2.44
N LEU A 57 -17.60 -13.41 -2.50
CA LEU A 57 -18.69 -13.22 -1.54
C LEU A 57 -19.67 -14.39 -1.55
N VAL A 58 -20.06 -14.87 -2.73
CA VAL A 58 -20.96 -16.04 -2.87
C VAL A 58 -20.30 -17.31 -2.34
N LEU A 59 -19.04 -17.54 -2.69
CA LEU A 59 -18.27 -18.68 -2.18
C LEU A 59 -18.13 -18.62 -0.66
N TRP A 60 -17.92 -17.43 -0.11
CA TRP A 60 -17.83 -17.20 1.32
C TRP A 60 -19.17 -17.47 2.03
N GLU A 61 -20.29 -17.01 1.47
CA GLU A 61 -21.62 -17.31 2.02
C GLU A 61 -21.93 -18.82 1.99
N LEU A 62 -21.60 -19.49 0.90
CA LEU A 62 -21.69 -20.94 0.79
C LEU A 62 -20.78 -21.66 1.80
N ALA A 63 -19.56 -21.18 2.00
CA ALA A 63 -18.64 -21.75 2.99
C ALA A 63 -19.20 -21.58 4.42
N CYS A 64 -19.71 -20.41 4.79
CA CYS A 64 -20.36 -20.21 6.09
C CYS A 64 -21.54 -21.16 6.29
N GLY A 65 -22.36 -21.39 5.24
CA GLY A 65 -23.49 -22.32 5.27
C GLY A 65 -23.08 -23.79 5.40
N VAL A 66 -22.10 -24.24 4.61
CA VAL A 66 -21.62 -25.64 4.58
C VAL A 66 -20.83 -26.00 5.84
N PHE A 67 -19.95 -25.10 6.29
CA PHE A 67 -19.09 -25.35 7.46
C PHE A 67 -19.78 -25.06 8.80
N GLN A 68 -21.04 -24.59 8.79
CA GLN A 68 -21.81 -24.25 10.00
C GLN A 68 -20.96 -23.43 11.00
N VAL A 69 -20.18 -22.47 10.48
CA VAL A 69 -19.23 -21.70 11.29
C VAL A 69 -20.05 -20.90 12.31
N PRO A 70 -19.73 -21.00 13.61
CA PRO A 70 -20.45 -20.25 14.64
C PRO A 70 -20.46 -18.76 14.31
N ALA A 71 -21.64 -18.14 14.36
CA ALA A 71 -21.84 -16.74 13.95
C ALA A 71 -21.00 -15.71 14.72
N TRP A 72 -20.43 -16.11 15.87
CA TRP A 72 -19.51 -15.26 16.66
C TRP A 72 -18.09 -15.20 16.07
N LEU A 73 -17.70 -16.17 15.24
CA LEU A 73 -16.35 -16.28 14.69
C LEU A 73 -16.26 -15.76 13.25
N LEU A 74 -17.28 -16.01 12.42
CA LEU A 74 -17.38 -15.49 11.06
C LEU A 74 -18.86 -15.41 10.61
N PRO A 75 -19.56 -14.29 10.87
CA PRO A 75 -20.94 -14.15 10.42
C PRO A 75 -21.00 -14.16 8.89
N ALA A 76 -21.99 -14.87 8.33
CA ALA A 76 -22.24 -14.85 6.89
C ALA A 76 -22.51 -13.41 6.41
N PRO A 77 -22.12 -13.03 5.18
CA PRO A 77 -22.26 -11.66 4.68
C PRO A 77 -23.72 -11.15 4.69
N SER A 78 -24.70 -12.03 4.47
CA SER A 78 -26.13 -11.72 4.67
C SER A 78 -26.48 -11.40 6.14
N GLY A 79 -25.91 -12.14 7.09
CA GLY A 79 -26.03 -11.86 8.53
C GLY A 79 -25.34 -10.55 8.93
N ILE A 80 -24.20 -10.23 8.32
CA ILE A 80 -23.53 -8.94 8.49
C ILE A 80 -24.45 -7.82 8.00
N ALA A 81 -25.09 -7.95 6.83
CA ALA A 81 -26.00 -6.94 6.31
C ALA A 81 -27.22 -6.69 7.21
N VAL A 82 -27.84 -7.74 7.74
CA VAL A 82 -28.97 -7.62 8.69
C VAL A 82 -28.53 -7.02 10.02
N ALA A 83 -27.39 -7.46 10.57
CA ALA A 83 -26.82 -6.88 11.78
C ALA A 83 -26.39 -5.42 11.58
N LEU A 84 -25.90 -5.06 10.38
CA LEU A 84 -25.58 -3.69 10.02
C LEU A 84 -26.83 -2.82 10.06
N VAL A 85 -27.99 -3.28 9.59
CA VAL A 85 -29.21 -2.46 9.57
C VAL A 85 -29.87 -2.42 10.95
N GLY A 86 -30.01 -3.58 11.61
CA GLY A 86 -30.68 -3.70 12.92
C GLY A 86 -29.86 -3.21 14.11
N SER A 87 -28.54 -3.24 14.03
CA SER A 87 -27.62 -2.80 15.10
C SER A 87 -26.65 -1.71 14.63
N SER A 88 -26.92 -1.07 13.48
CA SER A 88 -26.17 0.07 12.93
C SER A 88 -25.83 1.08 14.00
N SER A 89 -26.81 1.52 14.80
CA SER A 89 -26.60 2.56 15.80
C SER A 89 -25.60 2.16 16.88
N LEU A 90 -25.56 0.89 17.28
CA LEU A 90 -24.63 0.40 18.31
C LEU A 90 -23.23 0.19 17.71
N LEU A 91 -23.15 -0.42 16.52
CA LEU A 91 -21.90 -0.62 15.78
C LEU A 91 -21.26 0.71 15.35
N LEU A 92 -22.07 1.68 14.93
CA LEU A 92 -21.60 3.04 14.60
C LEU A 92 -21.16 3.77 15.85
N GLN A 93 -21.83 3.64 17.00
CA GLN A 93 -21.34 4.25 18.24
C GLN A 93 -19.97 3.68 18.64
N HIS A 94 -19.78 2.36 18.61
CA HIS A 94 -18.48 1.75 18.93
C HIS A 94 -17.42 2.07 17.86
N GLY A 95 -17.78 2.03 16.58
CA GLY A 95 -16.87 2.38 15.48
C GLY A 95 -16.47 3.85 15.48
N LEU A 96 -17.38 4.76 15.85
CA LEU A 96 -17.10 6.19 15.99
C LEU A 96 -16.19 6.47 17.19
N VAL A 97 -16.33 5.74 18.29
CA VAL A 97 -15.40 5.84 19.42
C VAL A 97 -13.99 5.40 19.00
N THR A 98 -13.84 4.28 18.31
CA THR A 98 -12.53 3.84 17.78
C THR A 98 -11.96 4.84 16.78
N ALA A 99 -12.79 5.40 15.90
CA ALA A 99 -12.36 6.43 14.96
C ALA A 99 -11.90 7.70 15.68
N GLN A 100 -12.61 8.11 16.74
CA GLN A 100 -12.23 9.24 17.58
C GLN A 100 -10.91 8.96 18.31
N GLU A 101 -10.70 7.76 18.84
CA GLU A 101 -9.44 7.35 19.47
C GLU A 101 -8.27 7.40 18.47
N VAL A 102 -8.48 6.94 17.23
CA VAL A 102 -7.47 7.02 16.16
C VAL A 102 -7.12 8.47 15.85
N ILE A 103 -8.12 9.35 15.70
CA ILE A 103 -7.91 10.76 15.42
C ILE A 103 -7.16 11.44 16.58
N LEU A 104 -7.57 11.18 17.83
CA LEU A 104 -6.92 11.73 19.01
C LEU A 104 -5.46 11.25 19.12
N GLY A 105 -5.21 9.95 18.91
CA GLY A 105 -3.87 9.38 18.89
C GLY A 105 -2.98 9.99 17.79
N MET A 106 -3.55 10.22 16.61
CA MET A 106 -2.83 10.84 15.49
C MET A 106 -2.48 12.30 15.78
N VAL A 107 -3.42 13.08 16.32
CA VAL A 107 -3.18 14.47 16.74
C VAL A 107 -2.11 14.52 17.84
N ALA A 108 -2.21 13.65 18.85
CA ALA A 108 -1.21 13.56 19.91
C ALA A 108 0.19 13.20 19.38
N SER A 109 0.27 12.21 18.48
CA SER A 109 1.52 11.82 17.82
C SER A 109 2.16 12.97 17.04
N VAL A 110 1.37 13.72 16.26
CA VAL A 110 1.86 14.88 15.52
C VAL A 110 2.37 15.97 16.48
N ALA A 111 1.60 16.29 17.53
CA ALA A 111 2.00 17.29 18.51
C ALA A 111 3.32 16.91 19.20
N LEU A 112 3.47 15.65 19.62
CA LEU A 112 4.70 15.13 20.22
C LEU A 112 5.86 15.11 19.24
N GLY A 113 5.64 14.69 17.98
CA GLY A 113 6.65 14.68 16.94
C GLY A 113 7.20 16.08 16.65
N ILE A 114 6.32 17.07 16.54
CA ILE A 114 6.72 18.48 16.40
C ILE A 114 7.47 18.95 17.65
N GLY A 115 6.96 18.67 18.85
CA GLY A 115 7.58 19.05 20.10
C GLY A 115 9.01 18.49 20.24
N PHE A 116 9.20 17.20 19.94
CA PHE A 116 10.52 16.58 19.93
C PHE A 116 11.41 17.13 18.82
N GLY A 117 10.90 17.36 17.61
CA GLY A 117 11.67 17.99 16.54
C GLY A 117 12.21 19.36 16.94
N VAL A 118 11.38 20.19 17.58
CA VAL A 118 11.79 21.50 18.11
C VAL A 118 12.80 21.34 19.24
N ALA A 119 12.57 20.43 20.19
CA ALA A 119 13.49 20.16 21.30
C ALA A 119 14.88 19.72 20.81
N ILE A 120 14.93 18.83 19.82
CA ILE A 120 16.17 18.39 19.18
C ILE A 120 16.85 19.56 18.47
N SER A 121 16.11 20.38 17.72
CA SER A 121 16.68 21.54 17.02
C SER A 121 17.30 22.56 17.98
N ARG A 122 16.75 22.70 19.19
CA ARG A 122 17.23 23.62 20.22
C ARG A 122 18.28 23.00 21.14
N SER A 123 18.41 21.67 21.14
CA SER A 123 19.50 20.97 21.81
C SER A 123 20.78 21.32 21.07
N ARG A 124 21.44 22.40 21.51
CA ARG A 124 22.81 22.74 21.11
C ARG A 124 23.61 21.44 21.16
N THR A 125 24.02 20.95 20.00
CA THR A 125 24.99 19.86 19.87
C THR A 125 26.28 20.34 20.52
N VAL A 126 26.45 20.00 21.79
CA VAL A 126 27.72 20.04 22.53
C VAL A 126 28.53 18.80 22.19
#